data_AF-A0A397UVW6-F1
#
_entry.id   AF-A0A397UVW6-F1
#
_cell.length_a   1.000
_cell.length_b   1.000
_cell.length_c   1.000
_cell.angle_alpha   90.00
_cell.angle_beta   90.00
_cell.angle_gamma   90.00
#
_symmetry.space_group_name_H-M   'P 1'
#
loop_
_entity.id
_entity.type
_entity.pdbx_description
1 polymer ?
#
loop_
_entity_poly.entity_id
_entity_poly.type
_entity_poly.pdbx_seq_one_letter_code
_entity_poly.pdbx_strand_id
1 'polypeptide(L)'
;MFLKKCKSQCEGRTRSWDIASLLIKPVQRVLKYPLLLQQILSLTKPSHQDYEHLQFAFSEITKVAERINEIKRRKDIVEKIVGSKKRSDSDIKHATGIAKPTEDELYKAYVAKFKILEQKGIQLAKDVRNWVKQVKTFFENQQRLAAAIEDFYILGAAANKNSDDCVRIVKYGKAIRSFSLSCGTEMEDTIKKIIYPQIEKLLEHFKAPAAVMKKRERKILDYDRANSIKAKGATPDKSLQQSADAYVSISDQLHEELPLFFVYITEYFDIIIQDLIKIQAKFYRQMDMDFRQYFYKCIDVEALQEISDDRELVLRDIDVTTEYTNYFHGSLGMEDRLSELVILNNKQGMSNH
;
A
#
# COMPACT_ATOMS: atom_id res chain seq x y z
N MET A 1 12.60 -46.34 -5.26
CA MET A 1 13.54 -47.49 -5.42
C MET A 1 14.99 -47.13 -5.10
N PHE A 2 15.54 -46.03 -5.63
CA PHE A 2 16.95 -45.61 -5.42
C PHE A 2 17.38 -45.52 -3.94
N LEU A 3 16.58 -44.88 -3.09
CA LEU A 3 16.91 -44.63 -1.69
C LEU A 3 17.01 -45.89 -0.82
N LYS A 4 16.21 -46.93 -1.10
CA LYS A 4 16.32 -48.25 -0.42
C LYS A 4 17.64 -48.96 -0.80
N LYS A 5 18.05 -48.83 -2.07
CA LYS A 5 19.29 -49.40 -2.60
C LYS A 5 20.53 -48.70 -2.03
N CYS A 6 20.50 -47.38 -1.86
CA CYS A 6 21.57 -46.63 -1.20
C CYS A 6 21.68 -46.97 0.30
N LYS A 7 20.55 -47.18 0.99
CA LYS A 7 20.55 -47.56 2.41
C LYS A 7 21.22 -48.93 2.63
N SER A 8 20.86 -49.93 1.82
CA SER A 8 21.45 -51.27 1.90
C SER A 8 22.94 -51.31 1.51
N GLN A 9 23.39 -50.41 0.63
CA GLN A 9 24.81 -50.29 0.25
C GLN A 9 25.68 -49.57 1.29
N CYS A 10 25.06 -48.82 2.19
CA CYS A 10 25.74 -48.04 3.24
C CYS A 10 25.70 -48.70 4.63
N GLU A 11 24.98 -49.81 4.78
CA GLU A 11 24.98 -50.62 6.01
C GLU A 11 26.41 -51.08 6.35
N GLY A 12 26.87 -50.74 7.56
CA GLY A 12 28.22 -51.04 8.05
C GLY A 12 29.31 -50.01 7.69
N ARG A 13 29.06 -49.04 6.80
CA ARG A 13 30.04 -47.99 6.41
C ARG A 13 29.82 -46.64 7.07
N THR A 14 28.70 -46.47 7.77
CA THR A 14 28.30 -45.21 8.42
C THR A 14 27.57 -45.51 9.74
N ARG A 15 27.81 -44.67 10.76
CA ARG A 15 27.12 -44.73 12.07
C ARG A 15 25.81 -43.92 12.11
N SER A 16 25.39 -43.32 11.00
CA SER A 16 24.14 -42.55 10.89
C SER A 16 22.96 -43.49 10.60
N TRP A 17 22.00 -43.52 11.53
CA TRP A 17 20.92 -44.51 11.57
C TRP A 17 19.67 -44.11 10.77
N ASP A 18 19.56 -42.84 10.37
CA ASP A 18 18.41 -42.28 9.65
C ASP A 18 18.80 -41.32 8.52
N ILE A 19 17.90 -41.13 7.55
CA ILE A 19 18.18 -40.32 6.36
C ILE A 19 18.30 -38.83 6.69
N ALA A 20 17.62 -38.35 7.75
CA ALA A 20 17.73 -36.99 8.19
C ALA A 20 19.17 -36.67 8.61
N SER A 21 19.82 -37.53 9.43
CA SER A 21 21.21 -37.31 9.83
C SER A 21 22.22 -37.37 8.67
N LEU A 22 21.97 -38.21 7.66
CA LEU A 22 22.77 -38.27 6.44
C LEU A 22 22.66 -37.00 5.59
N LEU A 23 21.49 -36.33 5.61
CA LEU A 23 21.22 -35.12 4.83
C LEU A 23 21.64 -33.82 5.52
N ILE A 24 21.88 -33.83 6.84
CA ILE A 24 22.34 -32.64 7.58
C ILE A 24 23.61 -32.03 6.95
N LYS A 25 24.66 -32.84 6.75
CA LYS A 25 25.94 -32.32 6.24
C LYS A 25 25.85 -31.83 4.78
N PRO A 26 25.20 -32.56 3.84
CA PRO A 26 24.98 -32.07 2.48
C PRO A 26 24.16 -30.79 2.40
N VAL A 27 23.10 -30.66 3.22
CA VAL A 27 22.25 -29.45 3.27
C VAL A 27 23.02 -28.26 3.87
N GLN A 28 23.79 -28.47 4.93
CA GLN A 28 24.65 -27.43 5.53
C GLN A 28 25.73 -26.92 4.57
N ARG A 29 26.13 -27.72 3.58
CA ARG A 29 27.12 -27.36 2.57
C ARG A 29 26.53 -26.78 1.29
N VAL A 30 25.21 -26.61 1.20
CA VAL A 30 24.54 -26.15 -0.04
C VAL A 30 25.11 -24.83 -0.56
N LEU A 31 25.49 -23.92 0.34
CA LEU A 31 26.11 -22.63 0.00
C LEU A 31 27.57 -22.73 -0.49
N LYS A 32 28.21 -23.88 -0.33
CA LYS A 32 29.60 -24.13 -0.78
C LYS A 32 29.67 -24.83 -2.14
N TYR A 33 28.58 -25.44 -2.60
CA TYR A 33 28.54 -26.10 -3.91
C TYR A 33 28.70 -25.15 -5.10
N PRO A 34 28.23 -23.88 -5.09
CA PRO A 34 28.55 -22.92 -6.15
C PRO A 34 30.06 -22.74 -6.33
N LEU A 35 30.82 -22.57 -5.24
CA LEU A 35 32.28 -22.40 -5.28
C LEU A 35 32.98 -23.64 -5.85
N LEU A 36 32.53 -24.83 -5.45
CA LEU A 36 33.09 -26.09 -5.93
C LEU A 36 32.80 -26.29 -7.42
N LEU A 37 31.56 -26.08 -7.86
CA LEU A 37 31.16 -26.23 -9.26
C LEU A 37 31.81 -25.18 -10.15
N GLN A 38 32.02 -23.96 -9.65
CA GLN A 38 32.79 -22.93 -10.35
C GLN A 38 34.24 -23.34 -10.59
N GLN A 39 34.90 -23.94 -9.58
CA GLN A 39 36.28 -24.44 -9.72
C GLN A 39 36.37 -25.62 -10.67
N ILE A 40 35.39 -26.53 -10.65
CA ILE A 40 35.36 -27.65 -11.59
C ILE A 40 35.13 -27.12 -13.02
N LEU A 41 34.19 -26.19 -13.20
CA LEU A 41 33.90 -25.59 -14.51
C LEU A 41 35.11 -24.82 -15.07
N SER A 42 35.86 -24.10 -14.23
CA SER A 42 37.06 -23.36 -14.67
C SER A 42 38.23 -24.27 -15.07
N LEU A 43 38.28 -25.49 -14.55
CA LEU A 43 39.27 -26.51 -14.92
C LEU A 43 38.80 -27.44 -16.04
N THR A 44 37.53 -27.35 -16.45
CA THR A 44 36.93 -28.18 -17.50
C THR A 44 36.98 -27.47 -18.83
N LYS A 45 37.52 -28.13 -19.87
CA LYS A 45 37.57 -27.56 -21.22
C LYS A 45 36.16 -27.46 -21.82
N PRO A 46 35.84 -26.41 -22.60
CA PRO A 46 34.55 -26.27 -23.28
C PRO A 46 34.17 -27.43 -24.20
N SER A 47 35.16 -28.19 -24.69
CA SER A 47 34.96 -29.38 -25.54
C SER A 47 34.64 -30.66 -24.75
N HIS A 48 34.57 -30.61 -23.42
CA HIS A 48 34.29 -31.77 -22.58
C HIS A 48 32.79 -32.04 -22.53
N GLN A 49 32.39 -33.32 -22.61
CA GLN A 49 30.98 -33.73 -22.62
C GLN A 49 30.19 -33.22 -21.40
N ASP A 50 30.82 -33.12 -20.24
CA ASP A 50 30.16 -32.64 -19.02
C ASP A 50 30.12 -31.10 -18.88
N TYR A 51 30.72 -30.34 -19.80
CA TYR A 51 30.84 -28.89 -19.65
C TYR A 51 29.48 -28.19 -19.60
N GLU A 52 28.55 -28.54 -20.49
CA GLU A 52 27.20 -27.98 -20.50
C GLU A 52 26.42 -28.37 -19.24
N HIS A 53 26.53 -29.63 -18.79
CA HIS A 53 25.88 -30.11 -17.59
C HIS A 53 26.41 -29.42 -16.33
N LEU A 54 27.73 -29.18 -16.26
CA LEU A 54 28.36 -28.43 -15.17
C LEU A 54 27.93 -26.96 -15.17
N GLN A 55 27.81 -26.34 -16.34
CA GLN A 55 27.32 -24.97 -16.47
C GLN A 55 25.87 -24.84 -16.01
N PHE A 56 25.01 -25.78 -16.42
CA PHE A 56 23.62 -25.83 -15.96
C PHE A 56 23.52 -26.06 -14.45
N ALA A 57 24.25 -27.03 -13.91
CA ALA A 57 24.27 -27.33 -12.48
C ALA A 57 24.80 -26.15 -11.65
N PHE A 58 25.83 -25.45 -12.14
CA PHE A 58 26.36 -24.23 -11.53
C PHE A 58 25.31 -23.11 -11.50
N SER A 59 24.59 -22.89 -12.61
CA SER A 59 23.51 -21.91 -12.70
C SER A 59 22.40 -22.21 -11.69
N GLU A 60 21.90 -23.45 -11.66
CA GLU A 60 20.80 -23.83 -10.78
C GLU A 60 21.19 -23.76 -9.29
N ILE A 61 22.37 -24.25 -8.92
CA ILE A 61 22.81 -24.18 -7.51
C ILE A 61 23.08 -22.75 -7.05
N THR A 62 23.49 -21.87 -7.97
CA THR A 62 23.70 -20.43 -7.69
C THR A 62 22.36 -19.77 -7.41
N LYS A 63 21.32 -20.04 -8.21
CA LYS A 63 19.95 -19.55 -7.94
C LYS A 63 19.43 -20.01 -6.58
N VAL A 64 19.71 -21.26 -6.19
CA VAL A 64 19.33 -21.79 -4.87
C VAL A 64 20.06 -21.05 -3.75
N ALA A 65 21.37 -20.82 -3.89
CA ALA A 65 22.17 -20.09 -2.90
C ALA A 65 21.75 -18.62 -2.79
N GLU A 66 21.45 -17.96 -3.91
CA GLU A 66 20.89 -16.60 -3.97
C GLU A 66 19.53 -16.53 -3.29
N ARG A 67 18.63 -17.48 -3.56
CA ARG A 67 17.32 -17.56 -2.90
C ARG A 67 17.45 -17.72 -1.38
N ILE A 68 18.40 -18.53 -0.90
CA ILE A 68 18.69 -18.68 0.54
C ILE A 68 19.21 -17.36 1.13
N ASN A 69 20.15 -16.69 0.44
CA ASN A 69 20.67 -15.39 0.87
C ASN A 69 19.59 -14.30 0.88
N GLU A 70 18.69 -14.31 -0.11
CA GLU A 70 17.60 -13.36 -0.21
C GLU A 70 16.52 -13.59 0.86
N ILE A 71 16.23 -14.84 1.23
CA ILE A 71 15.38 -15.17 2.38
C ILE A 71 16.00 -14.63 3.68
N LYS A 72 17.31 -14.80 3.86
CA LYS A 72 18.03 -14.25 5.02
C LYS A 72 18.02 -12.73 5.04
N ARG A 73 18.27 -12.08 3.90
CA ARG A 73 18.23 -10.61 3.75
C ARG A 73 16.82 -10.07 4.03
N ARG A 74 15.78 -10.72 3.52
CA ARG A 74 14.38 -10.34 3.78
C ARG A 74 14.02 -10.50 5.25
N LYS A 75 14.50 -11.58 5.90
CA LYS A 75 14.37 -11.77 7.34
C LYS A 75 15.05 -10.64 8.13
N ASP A 76 16.28 -10.28 7.77
CA ASP A 76 17.04 -9.19 8.43
C ASP A 76 16.41 -7.81 8.18
N ILE A 77 15.84 -7.56 6.99
CA ILE A 77 15.11 -6.32 6.67
C ILE A 77 13.81 -6.25 7.49
N VAL A 78 13.08 -7.36 7.59
CA VAL A 78 11.88 -7.44 8.42
C VAL A 78 12.24 -7.22 9.90
N GLU A 79 13.32 -7.81 10.41
CA GLU A 79 13.80 -7.58 11.79
C GLU A 79 14.23 -6.11 12.02
N LYS A 80 14.88 -5.46 11.04
CA LYS A 80 15.25 -4.03 11.14
C LYS A 80 14.04 -3.09 11.06
N ILE A 81 13.03 -3.42 10.26
CA ILE A 81 11.79 -2.63 10.14
C ILE A 81 10.90 -2.79 11.39
N VAL A 82 10.98 -3.94 12.08
CA VAL A 82 10.16 -4.24 13.28
C VAL A 82 10.70 -3.57 14.56
N GLY A 83 11.89 -2.99 14.54
CA GLY A 83 12.35 -2.08 15.58
C GLY A 83 13.06 -2.75 16.75
N SER A 84 14.18 -2.12 17.12
CA SER A 84 15.09 -2.43 18.21
C SER A 84 14.41 -2.70 19.56
N LYS A 85 14.41 -3.96 20.00
CA LYS A 85 14.55 -4.31 21.42
C LYS A 85 15.46 -5.52 21.55
N LYS A 86 16.75 -5.26 21.79
CA LYS A 86 17.65 -6.26 22.36
C LYS A 86 17.05 -6.69 23.70
N ARG A 87 16.48 -7.89 23.79
CA ARG A 87 16.22 -8.54 25.07
C ARG A 87 17.56 -9.03 25.62
N SER A 88 17.97 -8.48 26.77
CA SER A 88 19.06 -9.04 27.56
C SER A 88 18.62 -10.37 28.17
N ASP A 89 19.55 -11.30 28.24
CA ASP A 89 19.37 -12.71 28.61
C ASP A 89 19.12 -12.96 30.12
N SER A 90 18.48 -12.01 30.82
CA SER A 90 18.47 -11.99 32.30
C SER A 90 17.17 -12.39 32.99
N ASP A 91 16.04 -12.54 32.30
CA ASP A 91 14.74 -12.76 32.98
C ASP A 91 14.23 -14.20 32.85
N ILE A 92 15.09 -15.14 33.26
CA ILE A 92 14.68 -16.49 33.66
C ILE A 92 14.58 -16.50 35.18
N LYS A 93 13.38 -16.21 35.70
CA LYS A 93 12.78 -16.75 36.94
C LYS A 93 11.51 -15.97 37.25
N HIS A 94 10.34 -16.61 37.20
CA HIS A 94 9.44 -16.70 38.35
C HIS A 94 8.24 -17.61 38.08
N ALA A 95 8.13 -18.58 38.97
CA ALA A 95 7.02 -19.46 39.29
C ALA A 95 5.61 -18.88 39.07
N THR A 96 4.91 -19.41 38.08
CA THR A 96 3.47 -19.76 38.15
C THR A 96 3.30 -20.97 37.23
N GLY A 97 2.61 -22.03 37.67
CA GLY A 97 2.48 -23.31 36.96
C GLY A 97 1.63 -23.28 35.68
N ILE A 98 1.57 -22.13 35.01
CA ILE A 98 0.96 -21.88 33.72
C ILE A 98 2.13 -21.70 32.74
N ALA A 99 2.23 -22.56 31.73
CA ALA A 99 3.18 -22.37 30.65
C ALA A 99 3.01 -20.96 30.07
N LYS A 100 4.10 -20.20 29.94
CA LYS A 100 4.06 -18.84 29.37
C LYS A 100 3.30 -18.89 28.03
N PRO A 101 2.32 -18.01 27.80
CA PRO A 101 1.62 -17.92 26.53
C PRO A 101 2.62 -17.78 25.39
N THR A 102 2.35 -18.41 24.24
CA THR A 102 3.22 -18.25 23.07
C THR A 102 3.26 -16.78 22.63
N GLU A 103 4.40 -16.12 22.84
CA GLU A 103 4.65 -14.77 22.38
C GLU A 103 5.37 -14.79 21.02
N ASP A 104 4.60 -14.62 19.95
CA ASP A 104 5.12 -14.49 18.59
C ASP A 104 5.06 -13.02 18.14
N GLU A 105 6.09 -12.24 18.50
CA GLU A 105 6.16 -10.81 18.17
C GLU A 105 6.24 -10.56 16.66
N LEU A 106 6.93 -11.43 15.93
CA LEU A 106 7.10 -11.30 14.48
C LEU A 106 5.77 -11.56 13.74
N TYR A 107 5.01 -12.58 14.14
CA TYR A 107 3.66 -12.78 13.62
C TYR A 107 2.71 -11.63 13.99
N LYS A 108 2.81 -11.07 15.21
CA LYS A 108 2.02 -9.87 15.59
C LYS A 108 2.31 -8.70 14.63
N ALA A 109 3.58 -8.49 14.27
CA ALA A 109 3.97 -7.49 13.27
C ALA A 109 3.38 -7.81 11.87
N TYR A 110 3.38 -9.07 11.46
CA TYR A 110 2.73 -9.48 10.21
C TYR A 110 1.23 -9.22 10.21
N VAL A 111 0.52 -9.54 11.30
CA VAL A 111 -0.92 -9.24 11.45
C VAL A 111 -1.18 -7.74 11.35
N ALA A 112 -0.36 -6.92 12.00
CA ALA A 112 -0.49 -5.46 11.93
C ALA A 112 -0.29 -4.95 10.49
N LYS A 113 0.77 -5.41 9.81
CA LYS A 113 1.05 -5.03 8.42
C LYS A 113 -0.06 -5.47 7.46
N PHE A 114 -0.56 -6.70 7.61
CA PHE A 114 -1.67 -7.23 6.84
C PHE A 114 -2.92 -6.35 6.94
N LYS A 115 -3.31 -5.99 8.18
CA LYS A 115 -4.45 -5.11 8.44
C LYS A 115 -4.24 -3.71 7.84
N ILE A 116 -3.04 -3.14 7.96
CA ILE A 116 -2.73 -1.84 7.37
C ILE A 116 -2.90 -1.87 5.85
N LEU A 117 -2.35 -2.89 5.17
CA LEU A 117 -2.46 -3.01 3.72
C LEU A 117 -3.92 -3.20 3.26
N GLU A 118 -4.69 -4.03 3.96
CA GLU A 118 -6.11 -4.23 3.68
C GLU A 118 -6.91 -2.92 3.83
N GLN A 119 -6.68 -2.18 4.93
CA GLN A 119 -7.31 -0.88 5.18
C GLN A 119 -6.93 0.15 4.12
N LYS A 120 -5.68 0.17 3.66
CA LYS A 120 -5.25 1.06 2.56
C LYS A 120 -5.99 0.75 1.27
N GLY A 121 -6.29 -0.52 0.98
CA GLY A 121 -7.05 -0.94 -0.20
C GLY A 121 -8.50 -0.47 -0.14
N ILE A 122 -9.13 -0.65 1.02
CA ILE A 122 -10.50 -0.17 1.28
C ILE A 122 -10.56 1.37 1.19
N GLN A 123 -9.56 2.05 1.74
CA GLN A 123 -9.47 3.50 1.71
C GLN A 123 -9.29 4.00 0.26
N LEU A 124 -8.42 3.38 -0.54
CA LEU A 124 -8.26 3.69 -1.95
C LEU A 124 -9.58 3.55 -2.72
N ALA A 125 -10.34 2.48 -2.47
CA ALA A 125 -11.66 2.28 -3.08
C ALA A 125 -12.65 3.41 -2.73
N LYS A 126 -12.57 3.94 -1.51
CA LYS A 126 -13.39 5.07 -1.06
C LYS A 126 -12.94 6.37 -1.72
N ASP A 127 -11.63 6.61 -1.79
CA ASP A 127 -11.05 7.83 -2.34
C ASP A 127 -11.32 7.96 -3.85
N VAL A 128 -11.17 6.87 -4.61
CA VAL A 128 -11.51 6.84 -6.05
C VAL A 128 -12.99 7.14 -6.26
N ARG A 129 -13.90 6.49 -5.50
CA ARG A 129 -15.34 6.77 -5.59
C ARG A 129 -15.67 8.21 -5.25
N ASN A 130 -15.01 8.76 -4.22
CA ASN A 130 -15.21 10.14 -3.81
C ASN A 130 -14.70 11.13 -4.88
N TRP A 131 -13.55 10.84 -5.50
CA TRP A 131 -13.02 11.66 -6.60
C TRP A 131 -13.97 11.66 -7.81
N VAL A 132 -14.45 10.48 -8.26
CA VAL A 132 -15.44 10.40 -9.35
C VAL A 132 -16.70 11.21 -9.00
N LYS A 133 -17.19 11.09 -7.76
CA LYS A 133 -18.35 11.87 -7.29
C LYS A 133 -18.07 13.37 -7.35
N GLN A 134 -16.90 13.83 -6.90
CA GLN A 134 -16.53 15.24 -6.95
C GLN A 134 -16.48 15.77 -8.39
N VAL A 135 -15.94 15.01 -9.33
CA VAL A 135 -15.91 15.41 -10.75
C VAL A 135 -17.33 15.54 -11.31
N LYS A 136 -18.24 14.61 -10.98
CA LYS A 136 -19.65 14.73 -11.38
C LYS A 136 -20.30 15.99 -10.82
N THR A 137 -20.16 16.21 -9.51
CA THR A 137 -20.70 17.40 -8.84
C THR A 137 -20.11 18.69 -9.42
N PHE A 138 -18.84 18.69 -9.83
CA PHE A 138 -18.24 19.82 -10.54
C PHE A 138 -18.99 20.11 -11.85
N PHE A 139 -19.20 19.11 -12.72
CA PHE A 139 -19.95 19.32 -13.97
C PHE A 139 -21.39 19.74 -13.74
N GLU A 140 -22.08 19.12 -12.76
CA GLU A 140 -23.45 19.51 -12.38
C GLU A 140 -23.52 20.97 -11.93
N ASN A 141 -22.58 21.41 -11.10
CA ASN A 141 -22.52 22.80 -10.64
C ASN A 141 -22.20 23.77 -11.78
N GLN A 142 -21.28 23.42 -12.68
CA GLN A 142 -20.97 24.23 -13.86
C GLN A 142 -22.17 24.37 -14.79
N GLN A 143 -22.93 23.30 -14.99
CA GLN A 143 -24.16 23.33 -15.79
C GLN A 143 -25.24 24.19 -15.13
N ARG A 144 -25.42 24.11 -13.81
CA ARG A 144 -26.36 24.97 -13.06
C ARG A 144 -25.97 26.44 -13.17
N LEU A 145 -24.68 26.76 -13.03
CA LEU A 145 -24.18 28.12 -13.20
C LEU A 145 -24.44 28.63 -14.61
N ALA A 146 -24.14 27.82 -15.64
CA ALA A 146 -24.38 28.20 -17.02
C ALA A 146 -25.86 28.45 -17.31
N ALA A 147 -26.76 27.60 -16.77
CA ALA A 147 -28.20 27.78 -16.90
C ALA A 147 -28.69 29.05 -16.19
N ALA A 148 -28.20 29.34 -14.99
CA ALA A 148 -28.57 30.55 -14.25
C ALA A 148 -28.14 31.83 -14.98
N ILE A 149 -26.95 31.83 -15.61
CA ILE A 149 -26.47 32.94 -16.44
C ILE A 149 -27.37 33.08 -17.69
N GLU A 150 -27.70 31.97 -18.34
CA GLU A 150 -28.61 31.95 -19.50
C GLU A 150 -29.98 32.54 -19.14
N ASP A 151 -30.57 32.12 -18.02
CA ASP A 151 -31.85 32.64 -17.53
C ASP A 151 -31.78 34.13 -17.21
N PHE A 152 -30.74 34.59 -16.51
CA PHE A 152 -30.58 36.01 -16.14
C PHE A 152 -30.52 36.91 -17.39
N TYR A 153 -29.72 36.51 -18.39
CA TYR A 153 -29.59 37.29 -19.61
C TYR A 153 -30.83 37.20 -20.50
N ILE A 154 -31.52 36.06 -20.56
CA ILE A 154 -32.77 35.93 -21.34
C ILE A 154 -33.90 36.76 -20.70
N LEU A 155 -34.01 36.76 -19.37
CA LEU A 155 -35.00 37.54 -18.63
C LEU A 155 -34.73 39.05 -18.71
N GLY A 156 -33.45 39.45 -18.65
CA GLY A 156 -33.03 40.84 -18.81
C GLY A 156 -33.11 41.37 -20.25
N ALA A 157 -32.95 40.50 -21.26
CA ALA A 157 -32.95 40.85 -22.67
C ALA A 157 -34.35 40.96 -23.32
N ALA A 158 -35.40 41.25 -22.56
CA ALA A 158 -36.78 41.37 -23.04
C ALA A 158 -36.95 42.31 -24.26
N ALA A 159 -35.99 43.20 -24.53
CA ALA A 159 -35.96 44.10 -25.68
C ALA A 159 -35.14 43.61 -26.90
N ASN A 160 -34.19 42.67 -26.77
CA ASN A 160 -33.35 42.25 -27.90
C ASN A 160 -32.72 40.84 -27.74
N LYS A 161 -33.50 39.80 -28.03
CA LYS A 161 -33.10 38.37 -27.90
C LYS A 161 -31.96 37.93 -28.83
N ASN A 162 -31.56 38.76 -29.79
CA ASN A 162 -30.47 38.49 -30.75
C ASN A 162 -29.19 39.26 -30.42
N SER A 163 -29.02 39.78 -29.19
CA SER A 163 -27.74 40.37 -28.82
C SER A 163 -26.62 39.33 -28.90
N ASP A 164 -25.44 39.77 -29.34
CA ASP A 164 -24.26 38.90 -29.45
C ASP A 164 -23.92 38.24 -28.11
N ASP A 165 -24.23 38.92 -26.99
CA ASP A 165 -24.09 38.42 -25.62
C ASP A 165 -24.98 37.20 -25.32
N CYS A 166 -26.26 37.25 -25.68
CA CYS A 166 -27.17 36.12 -25.51
C CYS A 166 -26.67 34.90 -26.31
N VAL A 167 -26.16 35.11 -27.52
CA VAL A 167 -25.60 34.03 -28.36
C VAL A 167 -24.33 33.43 -27.73
N ARG A 168 -23.44 34.26 -27.17
CA ARG A 168 -22.22 33.81 -26.46
C ARG A 168 -22.55 32.97 -25.22
N ILE A 169 -23.55 33.37 -24.45
CA ILE A 169 -23.99 32.65 -23.23
C ILE A 169 -24.63 31.30 -23.56
N VAL A 170 -25.49 31.24 -24.58
CA VAL A 170 -26.06 29.96 -25.04
C VAL A 170 -24.95 29.02 -25.53
N LYS A 171 -23.92 29.55 -26.21
CA LYS A 171 -22.74 28.77 -26.63
C LYS A 171 -21.93 28.29 -25.41
N TYR A 172 -21.79 29.10 -24.36
CA TYR A 172 -21.15 28.70 -23.09
C TYR A 172 -21.87 27.50 -22.47
N GLY A 173 -23.19 27.59 -22.30
CA GLY A 173 -23.99 26.51 -21.73
C GLY A 173 -23.92 25.22 -22.56
N LYS A 174 -23.83 25.31 -23.89
CA LYS A 174 -23.59 24.14 -24.76
C LYS A 174 -22.18 23.55 -24.58
N ALA A 175 -21.15 24.39 -24.46
CA ALA A 175 -19.78 23.95 -24.25
C ALA A 175 -19.61 23.19 -22.91
N ILE A 176 -20.11 23.75 -21.81
CA ILE A 176 -20.08 23.10 -20.49
C ILE A 176 -20.80 21.74 -20.50
N ARG A 177 -21.95 21.64 -21.18
CA ARG A 177 -22.64 20.35 -21.37
C ARG A 177 -21.80 19.37 -22.18
N SER A 178 -21.13 19.83 -23.25
CA SER A 178 -20.27 18.96 -24.06
C SER A 178 -19.07 18.41 -23.27
N PHE A 179 -18.47 19.19 -22.37
CA PHE A 179 -17.31 18.73 -21.58
C PHE A 179 -17.69 17.58 -20.65
N SER A 180 -18.87 17.66 -20.03
CA SER A 180 -19.38 16.58 -19.19
C SER A 180 -19.60 15.29 -19.98
N LEU A 181 -20.08 15.40 -21.23
CA LEU A 181 -20.34 14.27 -22.13
C LEU A 181 -19.06 13.72 -22.80
N SER A 182 -18.01 14.53 -22.89
CA SER A 182 -16.69 14.12 -23.39
C SER A 182 -15.85 13.53 -22.25
N CYS A 183 -15.00 14.34 -21.63
CA CYS A 183 -13.99 13.93 -20.67
C CYS A 183 -14.61 13.39 -19.37
N GLY A 184 -15.78 13.89 -18.96
CA GLY A 184 -16.48 13.41 -17.76
C GLY A 184 -16.93 11.95 -17.90
N THR A 185 -17.70 11.63 -18.95
CA THR A 185 -18.18 10.27 -19.22
C THR A 185 -17.03 9.31 -19.55
N GLU A 186 -16.08 9.73 -20.38
CA GLU A 186 -14.93 8.87 -20.74
C GLU A 186 -14.10 8.47 -19.50
N MET A 187 -13.83 9.44 -18.61
CA MET A 187 -13.14 9.18 -17.35
C MET A 187 -13.94 8.19 -16.49
N GLU A 188 -15.24 8.41 -16.32
CA GLU A 188 -16.09 7.54 -15.50
C GLU A 188 -16.11 6.10 -16.02
N ASP A 189 -16.28 5.92 -17.33
CA ASP A 189 -16.32 4.60 -17.96
C ASP A 189 -14.96 3.89 -17.84
N THR A 190 -13.87 4.64 -17.99
CA THR A 190 -12.51 4.09 -17.82
C THR A 190 -12.27 3.65 -16.37
N ILE A 191 -12.68 4.45 -15.37
CA ILE A 191 -12.59 4.06 -13.95
C ILE A 191 -13.43 2.81 -13.67
N LYS A 192 -14.67 2.75 -14.16
CA LYS A 192 -15.55 1.58 -13.99
C LYS A 192 -14.98 0.31 -14.61
N LYS A 193 -14.36 0.42 -15.78
CA LYS A 193 -13.85 -0.72 -16.53
C LYS A 193 -12.51 -1.23 -16.02
N ILE A 194 -11.66 -0.33 -15.51
CA ILE A 194 -10.26 -0.66 -15.17
C ILE A 194 -10.04 -0.63 -13.67
N ILE A 195 -10.28 0.51 -13.02
CA ILE A 195 -9.85 0.74 -11.63
C ILE A 195 -10.71 -0.03 -10.62
N TYR A 196 -12.05 0.01 -10.74
CA TYR A 196 -12.91 -0.71 -9.78
C TYR A 196 -12.64 -2.22 -9.76
N PRO A 197 -12.57 -2.93 -10.90
CA PRO A 197 -12.26 -4.37 -10.90
C PRO A 197 -10.88 -4.69 -10.36
N GLN A 198 -9.87 -3.84 -10.61
CA GLN A 198 -8.52 -4.02 -10.06
C GLN A 198 -8.52 -3.91 -8.53
N ILE A 199 -9.20 -2.91 -7.95
CA ILE A 199 -9.30 -2.74 -6.50
C ILE A 199 -10.10 -3.88 -5.87
N GLU A 200 -11.21 -4.29 -6.47
CA GLU A 200 -12.00 -5.43 -6.00
C GLU A 200 -11.17 -6.72 -5.97
N LYS A 201 -10.41 -6.99 -7.03
CA LYS A 201 -9.52 -8.15 -7.11
C LYS A 201 -8.38 -8.08 -6.08
N LEU A 202 -7.80 -6.90 -5.87
CA LEU A 202 -6.80 -6.68 -4.82
C LEU A 202 -7.37 -7.07 -3.45
N LEU A 203 -8.57 -6.61 -3.10
CA LEU A 203 -9.23 -6.92 -1.84
C LEU A 203 -9.62 -8.40 -1.72
N GLU A 204 -9.99 -9.05 -2.83
CA GLU A 204 -10.28 -10.49 -2.86
C GLU A 204 -9.07 -11.33 -2.43
N HIS A 205 -7.86 -10.91 -2.82
CA HIS A 205 -6.62 -11.62 -2.46
C HIS A 205 -6.32 -11.65 -0.96
N PHE A 206 -6.95 -10.79 -0.14
CA PHE A 206 -6.81 -10.84 1.33
C PHE A 206 -7.63 -11.95 1.97
N LYS A 207 -8.70 -12.46 1.33
CA LYS A 207 -9.62 -13.41 1.97
C LYS A 207 -8.98 -14.75 2.34
N ALA A 208 -8.20 -15.33 1.44
CA ALA A 208 -7.57 -16.63 1.67
C ALA A 208 -6.50 -16.58 2.78
N PRO A 209 -5.52 -15.66 2.76
CA PRO A 209 -4.58 -15.48 3.87
C PRO A 209 -5.27 -15.20 5.21
N ALA A 210 -6.31 -14.35 5.22
CA ALA A 210 -7.08 -14.04 6.43
C ALA A 210 -7.73 -15.29 7.04
N ALA A 211 -8.25 -16.21 6.20
CA ALA A 211 -8.81 -17.47 6.66
C ALA A 211 -7.76 -18.39 7.30
N VAL A 212 -6.54 -18.45 6.73
CA VAL A 212 -5.42 -19.23 7.29
C VAL A 212 -4.93 -18.61 8.61
N MET A 213 -4.79 -17.29 8.67
CA MET A 213 -4.45 -16.55 9.89
C MET A 213 -5.47 -16.80 11.02
N LYS A 214 -6.76 -16.77 10.70
CA LYS A 214 -7.84 -17.09 11.66
C LYS A 214 -7.80 -18.56 12.10
N LYS A 215 -7.38 -19.48 11.22
CA LYS A 215 -7.19 -20.90 11.58
C LYS A 215 -6.02 -21.07 12.55
N ARG A 216 -4.92 -20.33 12.35
CA ARG A 216 -3.79 -20.30 13.29
C ARG A 216 -4.22 -19.80 14.67
N GLU A 217 -4.93 -18.67 14.72
CA GLU A 217 -5.37 -18.03 15.96
C GLU A 217 -6.26 -18.96 16.81
N ARG A 218 -7.14 -19.74 16.17
CA ARG A 218 -7.97 -20.74 16.88
C ARG A 218 -7.18 -21.88 17.51
N LYS A 219 -5.99 -22.20 16.98
CA LYS A 219 -5.19 -23.36 17.38
C LYS A 219 -4.09 -23.05 18.39
N ILE A 220 -3.84 -21.77 18.70
CA ILE A 220 -2.78 -21.39 19.65
C ILE A 220 -3.04 -21.92 21.07
N LEU A 221 -4.30 -21.93 21.50
CA LEU A 221 -4.68 -22.43 22.83
C LEU A 221 -4.43 -23.94 22.97
N ASP A 222 -4.71 -24.72 21.91
CA ASP A 222 -4.45 -26.16 21.88
C ASP A 222 -2.94 -26.43 21.92
N TYR A 223 -2.15 -25.63 21.20
CA TYR A 223 -0.69 -25.69 21.20
C TYR A 223 -0.10 -25.39 22.59
N ASP A 224 -0.52 -24.29 23.22
CA ASP A 224 -0.08 -23.90 24.57
C ASP A 224 -0.46 -24.98 25.61
N ARG A 225 -1.67 -25.56 25.49
CA ARG A 225 -2.11 -26.66 26.35
C ARG A 225 -1.26 -27.91 26.15
N ALA A 226 -0.99 -28.32 24.91
CA ALA A 226 -0.15 -29.48 24.61
C ALA A 226 1.27 -29.31 25.17
N ASN A 227 1.86 -28.13 25.02
CA ASN A 227 3.19 -27.82 25.57
C ASN A 227 3.20 -27.82 27.10
N SER A 228 2.15 -27.31 27.75
CA SER A 228 2.01 -27.34 29.21
C SER A 228 1.95 -28.77 29.76
N ILE A 229 1.21 -29.67 29.09
CA ILE A 229 1.13 -31.09 29.47
C ILE A 229 2.49 -31.77 29.30
N LYS A 230 3.19 -31.53 28.19
CA LYS A 230 4.55 -32.04 27.95
C LYS A 230 5.56 -31.53 28.98
N ALA A 231 5.48 -30.25 29.35
CA ALA A 231 6.35 -29.64 30.36
C ALA A 231 6.16 -30.27 31.75
N LYS A 232 4.96 -30.80 32.05
CA LYS A 232 4.67 -31.56 33.27
C LYS A 232 5.06 -33.04 33.17
N GLY A 233 5.71 -33.46 32.08
CA GLY A 233 6.16 -34.85 31.86
C GLY A 233 5.06 -35.82 31.41
N ALA A 234 3.87 -35.32 31.08
CA ALA A 234 2.76 -36.14 30.60
C ALA A 234 2.65 -36.11 29.07
N THR A 235 2.08 -37.16 28.48
CA THR A 235 1.80 -37.22 27.04
C THR A 235 0.41 -36.63 26.74
N PRO A 236 0.30 -35.60 25.87
CA PRO A 236 -0.99 -35.11 25.42
C PRO A 236 -1.79 -36.18 24.68
N ASP A 237 -3.11 -36.09 24.69
CA ASP A 237 -3.95 -36.97 23.89
C ASP A 237 -3.67 -36.76 22.38
N LYS A 238 -3.95 -37.80 21.58
CA LYS A 238 -3.64 -37.81 20.15
C LYS A 238 -4.33 -36.66 19.39
N SER A 239 -5.55 -36.28 19.79
CA SER A 239 -6.30 -35.20 19.16
C SER A 239 -5.68 -33.83 19.44
N LEU A 240 -5.35 -33.56 20.70
CA LEU A 240 -4.66 -32.32 21.09
C LEU A 240 -3.27 -32.22 20.47
N GLN A 241 -2.51 -33.32 20.42
CA GLN A 241 -1.21 -33.34 19.76
C GLN A 241 -1.32 -33.02 18.26
N GLN A 242 -2.30 -33.61 17.55
CA GLN A 242 -2.56 -33.29 16.15
C GLN A 242 -2.98 -31.82 15.96
N SER A 243 -3.75 -31.25 16.88
CA SER A 243 -4.13 -29.83 16.80
C SER A 243 -2.92 -28.91 16.98
N ALA A 244 -2.02 -29.25 17.92
CA ALA A 244 -0.76 -28.55 18.16
C ALA A 244 0.21 -28.66 16.97
N ASP A 245 0.35 -29.84 16.36
CA ASP A 245 1.19 -30.04 15.17
C ASP A 245 0.64 -29.24 13.98
N ALA A 246 -0.69 -29.17 13.84
CA ALA A 246 -1.32 -28.32 12.83
C ALA A 246 -1.07 -26.82 13.07
N TYR A 247 -0.97 -26.37 14.34
CA TYR A 247 -0.59 -24.99 14.64
C TYR A 247 0.84 -24.68 14.17
N VAL A 248 1.79 -25.58 14.43
CA VAL A 248 3.19 -25.42 13.98
C VAL A 248 3.25 -25.34 12.46
N SER A 249 2.62 -26.30 11.77
CA SER A 249 2.59 -26.34 10.30
C SER A 249 1.96 -25.09 9.68
N ILE A 250 0.85 -24.60 10.23
CA ILE A 250 0.22 -23.36 9.74
C ILE A 250 1.10 -22.14 10.05
N SER A 251 1.77 -22.13 11.21
CA SER A 251 2.68 -21.05 11.57
C SER A 251 3.83 -20.98 10.60
N ASP A 252 4.50 -22.09 10.30
CA ASP A 252 5.61 -22.14 9.36
C ASP A 252 5.19 -21.66 7.97
N GLN A 253 4.03 -22.14 7.48
CA GLN A 253 3.46 -21.68 6.21
C GLN A 253 3.25 -20.15 6.19
N LEU A 254 2.63 -19.58 7.22
CA LEU A 254 2.36 -18.14 7.28
C LEU A 254 3.65 -17.31 7.37
N HIS A 255 4.70 -17.83 8.03
CA HIS A 255 6.00 -17.17 8.11
C HIS A 255 6.72 -17.10 6.76
N GLU A 256 6.50 -18.09 5.88
CA GLU A 256 7.06 -18.10 4.53
C GLU A 256 6.22 -17.29 3.54
N GLU A 257 4.90 -17.41 3.60
CA GLU A 257 3.99 -16.85 2.59
C GLU A 257 3.64 -15.37 2.82
N LEU A 258 3.44 -14.93 4.07
CA LEU A 258 3.02 -13.54 4.35
C LEU A 258 4.03 -12.49 3.86
N PRO A 259 5.36 -12.67 4.03
CA PRO A 259 6.33 -11.72 3.50
C PRO A 259 6.25 -11.59 1.97
N LEU A 260 6.08 -12.70 1.26
CA LEU A 260 5.91 -12.71 -0.19
C LEU A 260 4.60 -12.03 -0.60
N PHE A 261 3.51 -12.35 0.09
CA PHE A 261 2.22 -11.70 -0.09
C PHE A 261 2.33 -10.18 0.06
N PHE A 262 3.04 -9.68 1.07
CA PHE A 262 3.20 -8.23 1.26
C PHE A 262 3.94 -7.57 0.09
N VAL A 263 4.98 -8.20 -0.47
CA VAL A 263 5.68 -7.66 -1.64
C VAL A 263 4.74 -7.57 -2.84
N TYR A 264 4.06 -8.67 -3.18
CA TYR A 264 3.18 -8.70 -4.35
C TYR A 264 1.97 -7.77 -4.21
N ILE A 265 1.41 -7.64 -3.00
CA ILE A 265 0.31 -6.70 -2.75
C ILE A 265 0.77 -5.26 -2.93
N THR A 266 1.96 -4.89 -2.43
CA THR A 266 2.49 -3.54 -2.62
C THR A 266 2.74 -3.25 -4.11
N GLU A 267 3.33 -4.19 -4.86
CA GLU A 267 3.49 -4.03 -6.31
C GLU A 267 2.15 -3.90 -7.04
N TYR A 268 1.13 -4.67 -6.62
CA TYR A 268 -0.22 -4.55 -7.17
C TYR A 268 -0.82 -3.17 -6.88
N PHE A 269 -0.66 -2.64 -5.67
CA PHE A 269 -1.08 -1.28 -5.32
C PHE A 269 -0.46 -0.24 -6.25
N ASP A 270 0.84 -0.33 -6.50
CA ASP A 270 1.55 0.62 -7.36
C ASP A 270 1.00 0.62 -8.79
N ILE A 271 0.62 -0.55 -9.31
CA ILE A 271 -0.02 -0.67 -10.63
C ILE A 271 -1.35 0.09 -10.67
N ILE A 272 -2.21 -0.10 -9.66
CA ILE A 272 -3.51 0.60 -9.58
C ILE A 272 -3.30 2.12 -9.52
N ILE A 273 -2.36 2.58 -8.70
CA ILE A 273 -2.07 4.01 -8.55
C ILE A 273 -1.54 4.61 -9.85
N GLN A 274 -0.64 3.91 -10.56
CA GLN A 274 -0.15 4.37 -11.85
C GLN A 274 -1.27 4.47 -12.90
N ASP A 275 -2.17 3.50 -12.95
CA ASP A 275 -3.31 3.52 -13.87
C ASP A 275 -4.29 4.65 -13.52
N LEU A 276 -4.55 4.88 -12.23
CA LEU A 276 -5.35 6.00 -11.76
C LEU A 276 -4.73 7.36 -12.15
N ILE A 277 -3.42 7.53 -11.93
CA ILE A 277 -2.70 8.76 -12.30
C ILE A 277 -2.78 9.01 -13.81
N LYS A 278 -2.63 7.97 -14.64
CA LYS A 278 -2.77 8.10 -16.10
C LYS A 278 -4.17 8.55 -16.50
N ILE A 279 -5.21 7.99 -15.87
CA ILE A 279 -6.61 8.39 -16.12
C ILE A 279 -6.84 9.84 -15.70
N GLN A 280 -6.38 10.22 -14.51
CA GLN A 280 -6.48 11.61 -14.02
C GLN A 280 -5.75 12.59 -14.94
N ALA A 281 -4.50 12.27 -15.33
CA ALA A 281 -3.73 13.11 -16.24
C ALA A 281 -4.40 13.25 -17.61
N LYS A 282 -4.98 12.18 -18.15
CA LYS A 282 -5.76 12.23 -19.40
C LYS A 282 -6.99 13.11 -19.25
N PHE A 283 -7.74 12.94 -18.16
CA PHE A 283 -8.93 13.74 -17.86
C PHE A 283 -8.60 15.24 -17.80
N TYR A 284 -7.61 15.64 -17.00
CA TYR A 284 -7.25 17.05 -16.84
C TYR A 284 -6.69 17.67 -18.12
N ARG A 285 -5.93 16.91 -18.92
CA ARG A 285 -5.46 17.38 -20.24
C ARG A 285 -6.62 17.59 -21.21
N GLN A 286 -7.56 16.65 -21.28
CA GLN A 286 -8.71 16.79 -22.17
C GLN A 286 -9.59 17.96 -21.74
N MET A 287 -9.80 18.13 -20.43
CA MET A 287 -10.52 19.26 -19.87
C MET A 287 -9.86 20.60 -20.23
N ASP A 288 -8.54 20.74 -20.08
CA ASP A 288 -7.80 21.95 -20.48
C ASP A 288 -7.94 22.24 -21.99
N MET A 289 -7.80 21.21 -22.85
CA MET A 289 -7.98 21.35 -24.29
C MET A 289 -9.39 21.81 -24.66
N ASP A 290 -10.41 21.18 -24.08
CA ASP A 290 -11.82 21.49 -24.29
C ASP A 290 -12.12 22.93 -23.84
N PHE A 291 -11.62 23.33 -22.66
CA PHE A 291 -11.74 24.70 -22.15
C PHE A 291 -11.05 25.73 -23.05
N ARG A 292 -9.81 25.49 -23.47
CA ARG A 292 -9.07 26.40 -24.36
C ARG A 292 -9.77 26.57 -25.70
N GLN A 293 -10.26 25.48 -26.29
CA GLN A 293 -10.96 25.52 -27.56
C GLN A 293 -12.22 26.41 -27.49
N TYR A 294 -12.88 26.47 -26.33
CA TYR A 294 -13.98 27.39 -26.08
C TYR A 294 -13.51 28.82 -25.79
N PHE A 295 -12.58 29.01 -24.85
CA PHE A 295 -12.09 30.32 -24.42
C PHE A 295 -11.53 31.13 -25.61
N TYR A 296 -10.67 30.54 -26.44
CA TYR A 296 -10.11 31.23 -27.62
C TYR A 296 -11.16 31.57 -28.70
N LYS A 297 -12.33 30.92 -28.69
CA LYS A 297 -13.40 31.19 -29.66
C LYS A 297 -14.43 32.21 -29.16
N CYS A 298 -14.50 32.46 -27.86
CA CYS A 298 -15.61 33.20 -27.26
C CYS A 298 -15.16 34.36 -26.36
N ILE A 299 -13.89 34.42 -25.99
CA ILE A 299 -13.36 35.46 -25.12
C ILE A 299 -12.14 36.09 -25.79
N ASP A 300 -12.19 37.41 -25.90
CA ASP A 300 -11.06 38.23 -26.33
C ASP A 300 -10.00 38.22 -25.22
N VAL A 301 -8.83 37.65 -25.55
CA VAL A 301 -7.74 37.45 -24.59
C VAL A 301 -7.01 38.76 -24.29
N GLU A 302 -7.06 39.74 -25.21
CA GLU A 302 -6.49 41.08 -25.00
C GLU A 302 -7.36 41.88 -24.03
N ALA A 303 -8.69 41.80 -24.19
CA ALA A 303 -9.63 42.43 -23.25
C ALA A 303 -9.57 41.83 -21.82
N LEU A 304 -9.22 40.55 -21.68
CA LEU A 304 -9.03 39.91 -20.37
C LEU A 304 -7.81 40.45 -19.59
N GLN A 305 -6.76 40.90 -20.28
CA GLN A 305 -5.60 41.51 -19.63
C GLN A 305 -5.97 42.87 -19.04
N GLU A 306 -6.72 43.69 -19.78
CA GLU A 306 -7.24 44.98 -19.29
C GLU A 306 -8.21 44.81 -18.11
N ILE A 307 -9.13 43.82 -18.16
CA ILE A 307 -10.06 43.52 -17.05
C ILE A 307 -9.32 42.99 -15.81
N SER A 308 -8.20 42.28 -15.96
CA SER A 308 -7.39 41.81 -14.83
C SER A 308 -6.77 42.97 -14.05
N ASP A 309 -6.28 43.99 -14.78
CA ASP A 309 -5.69 45.20 -14.18
C ASP A 309 -6.77 46.06 -13.50
N ASP A 310 -7.95 46.21 -14.13
CA ASP A 310 -9.10 46.91 -13.53
C ASP A 310 -9.66 46.15 -12.32
N ARG A 311 -9.66 44.82 -12.33
CA ARG A 311 -10.11 44.00 -11.19
C ARG A 311 -9.16 44.13 -10.00
N GLU A 312 -7.85 44.23 -10.22
CA GLU A 312 -6.89 44.54 -9.15
C GLU A 312 -7.10 45.94 -8.55
N LEU A 313 -7.47 46.92 -9.39
CA LEU A 313 -7.84 48.27 -8.95
C LEU A 313 -9.14 48.26 -8.11
N VAL A 314 -10.19 47.61 -8.61
CA VAL A 314 -11.50 47.51 -7.95
C VAL A 314 -11.42 46.71 -6.65
N LEU A 315 -10.63 45.64 -6.59
CA LEU A 315 -10.43 44.88 -5.35
C LEU A 315 -9.60 45.65 -4.32
N ARG A 316 -8.71 46.56 -4.76
CA ARG A 316 -8.03 47.51 -3.88
C ARG A 316 -8.99 48.54 -3.29
N ASP A 317 -9.90 49.08 -4.09
CA ASP A 317 -10.88 50.08 -3.65
C ASP A 317 -12.02 49.47 -2.80
N ILE A 318 -12.28 48.16 -2.94
CA ILE A 318 -13.27 47.39 -2.17
C ILE A 318 -12.63 46.71 -0.95
N ASP A 319 -11.36 46.99 -0.63
CA ASP A 319 -10.65 46.36 0.50
C ASP A 319 -11.16 46.85 1.88
N VAL A 320 -12.35 46.36 2.27
CA VAL A 320 -12.93 46.50 3.61
C VAL A 320 -12.05 45.83 4.66
N THR A 321 -11.07 45.01 4.26
CA THR A 321 -10.13 44.36 5.18
C THR A 321 -9.25 45.39 5.86
N THR A 322 -8.86 46.49 5.20
CA THR A 322 -8.05 47.54 5.83
C THR A 322 -8.86 48.32 6.88
N GLU A 323 -10.11 48.70 6.58
CA GLU A 323 -11.02 49.32 7.56
C GLU A 323 -11.40 48.37 8.71
N TYR A 324 -11.67 47.10 8.39
CA TYR A 324 -12.00 46.08 9.37
C TYR A 324 -10.79 45.78 10.25
N THR A 325 -9.58 45.65 9.69
CA THR A 325 -8.33 45.41 10.44
C THR A 325 -8.01 46.61 11.34
N ASN A 326 -8.20 47.84 10.87
CA ASN A 326 -8.02 49.03 11.71
C ASN A 326 -9.06 49.11 12.84
N TYR A 327 -10.33 48.73 12.60
CA TYR A 327 -11.34 48.63 13.67
C TYR A 327 -11.06 47.47 14.64
N PHE A 328 -10.63 46.32 14.12
CA PHE A 328 -10.39 45.08 14.87
C PHE A 328 -9.13 45.15 15.74
N HIS A 329 -8.06 45.79 15.26
CA HIS A 329 -6.82 46.01 16.02
C HIS A 329 -6.84 47.31 16.83
N GLY A 330 -7.45 48.39 16.32
CA GLY A 330 -7.44 49.71 16.97
C GLY A 330 -8.52 49.92 18.04
N SER A 331 -9.78 49.52 17.78
CA SER A 331 -10.91 49.82 18.67
C SER A 331 -11.26 48.67 19.62
N LEU A 332 -10.98 47.42 19.25
CA LEU A 332 -11.35 46.23 20.03
C LEU A 332 -10.22 45.68 20.93
N GLY A 333 -8.97 46.14 20.79
CA GLY A 333 -7.86 45.78 21.67
C GLY A 333 -7.60 44.26 21.81
N MET A 334 -7.82 43.49 20.74
CA MET A 334 -7.84 42.02 20.81
C MET A 334 -6.45 41.36 20.87
N GLU A 335 -5.36 42.07 20.54
CA GLU A 335 -3.99 41.56 20.72
C GLU A 335 -3.65 41.32 22.19
N ASP A 336 -4.11 42.18 23.10
CA ASP A 336 -3.93 42.00 24.55
C ASP A 336 -4.69 40.76 25.06
N ARG A 337 -5.89 40.50 24.52
CA ARG A 337 -6.71 39.33 24.90
C ARG A 337 -6.19 38.01 24.33
N LEU A 338 -5.60 38.02 23.14
CA LEU A 338 -4.97 36.84 22.54
C LEU A 338 -3.67 36.48 23.26
N SER A 339 -2.95 37.46 23.78
CA SER A 339 -1.73 37.27 24.58
C SER A 339 -2.00 36.57 25.93
N GLU A 340 -3.14 36.83 26.57
CA GLU A 340 -3.59 36.10 27.77
C GLU A 340 -3.95 34.64 27.49
N LEU A 341 -4.48 34.33 26.31
CA LEU A 341 -4.93 32.97 25.94
C LEU A 341 -3.77 32.01 25.62
N VAL A 342 -2.58 32.52 25.29
CA VAL A 342 -1.42 31.69 24.90
C VAL A 342 -0.56 31.22 26.09
N ILE A 343 -0.77 31.74 27.32
CA ILE A 343 0.07 31.43 28.49
C ILE A 343 -0.32 30.12 29.23
N LEU A 344 -1.45 29.48 28.89
CA LEU A 344 -1.87 28.21 29.53
C LEU A 344 -1.63 26.98 28.63
N ASN A 345 -0.35 26.62 28.41
CA ASN A 345 0.14 25.22 28.32
C ASN A 345 1.54 25.10 27.68
N ASN A 346 2.57 25.63 28.33
CA ASN A 346 3.92 25.04 28.23
C ASN A 346 4.92 25.65 29.24
N LYS A 347 4.82 25.25 30.52
CA LYS A 347 5.96 25.26 31.46
C LYS A 347 5.80 24.17 32.53
N GLN A 348 6.09 22.92 32.17
CA GLN A 348 6.73 21.98 33.10
C GLN A 348 7.75 21.14 32.32
N GLY A 349 9.01 21.25 32.72
CA GLY A 349 10.08 20.39 32.26
C GLY A 349 11.31 21.12 31.73
N MET A 350 11.98 21.90 32.57
CA MET A 350 13.46 21.97 32.63
C MET A 350 13.88 22.66 33.94
N SER A 351 14.23 21.87 34.95
CA SER A 351 15.18 22.25 36.00
C SER A 351 15.70 20.98 36.66
N ASN A 352 16.93 20.61 36.30
CA ASN A 352 17.85 19.89 37.15
C ASN A 352 19.25 20.44 36.84
N HIS A 353 19.56 21.57 37.45
CA HIS A 353 20.78 21.76 38.24
C HIS A 353 20.53 22.79 39.33
#